data_AF-A0A9D5MPP0-F1
#
_entry.id   AF-A0A9D5MPP0-F1
#
_cell.length_a   1.000
_cell.length_b   1.000
_cell.length_c   1.000
_cell.angle_alpha   90.00
_cell.angle_beta   90.00
_cell.angle_gamma   90.00
#
_symmetry.space_group_name_H-M   'P 1'
#
loop_
_entity.id
_entity.type
_entity.pdbx_description
1 polymer ?
#
loop_
_entity_poly.entity_id
_entity_poly.type
_entity_poly.pdbx_seq_one_letter_code
_entity_poly.pdbx_strand_id
1 'polypeptide(L)'
;MGILSKPEVVILKETCDSKEYLSKLKELRAKVQDSSAIAEKIDKEIAVTEAGIYGEDSILFELKNSGLDLVVIRDLFIKAEDGRSAQIDYFVKTPYGNVLIECKNLFGNIEINNRGDFIRSFEYKGRYYKEGIYSPITQNERHLDVYKDCWANNKNLVTKLIVGHYFYDYNKTIVVLANPKTVVNDKYAKKEVKEKVIRVDQLINYLKNFKTDSKNNLKAMRESGERILAMNIDDRDSYSKRYDELEAEAKQYLKEPEVIPVSKTNENAPICPRCGGKLLLRTAKKGGNVGNQFYGCSNYPKCRYIQNLEKSLAN
;
A
#
# COMPACT_ATOMS: atom_id res chain seq x y z
N MET A 1 12.95 44.84 6.26
CA MET A 1 13.37 43.44 6.08
C MET A 1 12.12 42.58 6.21
N GLY A 2 11.60 42.04 5.11
CA GLY A 2 10.44 41.16 5.16
C GLY A 2 10.81 39.87 5.89
N ILE A 3 9.98 39.47 6.85
CA ILE A 3 10.08 38.18 7.53
C ILE A 3 9.96 37.11 6.43
N LEU A 4 11.05 36.42 6.10
CA LEU A 4 10.97 35.24 5.23
C LEU A 4 10.09 34.21 5.95
N SER A 5 8.87 34.03 5.46
CA SER A 5 8.01 32.94 5.91
C SER A 5 8.74 31.62 5.71
N LYS A 6 8.69 30.73 6.71
CA LYS A 6 9.25 29.39 6.56
C LYS A 6 8.55 28.70 5.36
N PRO A 7 9.30 28.01 4.49
CA PRO A 7 8.71 27.23 3.42
C PRO A 7 7.66 26.26 3.95
N GLU A 8 6.54 26.13 3.24
CA GLU A 8 5.39 25.34 3.69
C GLU A 8 4.98 24.28 2.66
N VAL A 9 4.79 23.06 3.15
CA VAL A 9 4.32 21.92 2.35
C VAL A 9 2.86 21.66 2.70
N VAL A 10 1.97 21.80 1.72
CA VAL A 10 0.53 21.65 1.88
C VAL A 10 0.11 20.34 1.25
N ILE A 11 -0.58 19.48 2.00
CA ILE A 11 -1.07 18.20 1.49
C ILE A 11 -2.58 18.30 1.39
N LEU A 12 -3.10 18.30 0.15
CA LEU A 12 -4.53 18.45 -0.09
C LEU A 12 -5.29 17.12 0.03
N LYS A 13 -4.60 15.99 -0.20
CA LYS A 13 -5.14 14.63 -0.01
C LYS A 13 -4.12 13.80 0.77
N GLU A 14 -4.41 13.55 2.05
CA GLU A 14 -3.57 12.74 2.95
C GLU A 14 -3.91 11.24 2.88
N THR A 15 -5.15 10.90 2.56
CA THR A 15 -5.63 9.51 2.50
C THR A 15 -5.10 8.80 1.26
N CYS A 16 -4.69 7.54 1.46
CA CYS A 16 -4.24 6.63 0.40
C CYS A 16 -5.00 5.31 0.56
N ASP A 17 -5.66 4.87 -0.50
CA ASP A 17 -6.53 3.70 -0.49
C ASP A 17 -5.77 2.42 -0.14
N SER A 18 -4.47 2.38 -0.43
CA SER A 18 -3.58 1.27 -0.08
C SER A 18 -3.60 0.96 1.43
N LYS A 19 -3.76 1.98 2.29
CA LYS A 19 -3.80 1.77 3.76
C LYS A 19 -5.11 1.11 4.21
N GLU A 20 -6.23 1.48 3.59
CA GLU A 20 -7.52 0.83 3.85
C GLU A 20 -7.51 -0.61 3.33
N TYR A 21 -7.00 -0.82 2.11
CA TYR A 21 -6.82 -2.15 1.53
C TYR A 21 -5.95 -3.05 2.41
N LEU A 22 -4.83 -2.54 2.93
CA LEU A 22 -3.98 -3.26 3.87
C LEU A 22 -4.73 -3.67 5.15
N SER A 23 -5.58 -2.79 5.69
CA SER A 23 -6.40 -3.12 6.86
C SER A 23 -7.32 -4.30 6.57
N LYS A 24 -8.04 -4.25 5.43
CA LYS A 24 -8.93 -5.33 4.99
C LYS A 24 -8.18 -6.66 4.79
N LEU A 25 -6.99 -6.62 4.17
CA LEU A 25 -6.15 -7.81 4.02
C LEU A 25 -5.73 -8.42 5.37
N LYS A 26 -5.32 -7.59 6.34
CA LYS A 26 -4.94 -8.05 7.69
C LYS A 26 -6.12 -8.67 8.43
N GLU A 27 -7.31 -8.09 8.32
CA GLU A 27 -8.54 -8.65 8.86
C GLU A 27 -8.90 -9.99 8.21
N LEU A 28 -8.78 -10.08 6.88
CA LEU A 28 -9.02 -11.33 6.14
C LEU A 28 -8.02 -12.41 6.57
N ARG A 29 -6.73 -12.06 6.66
CA ARG A 29 -5.67 -12.97 7.09
C ARG A 29 -5.90 -13.55 8.48
N ALA A 30 -6.47 -12.77 9.40
CA ALA A 30 -6.78 -13.20 10.76
C ALA A 30 -7.91 -14.25 10.83
N LYS A 31 -8.79 -14.30 9.81
CA LYS A 31 -9.93 -15.23 9.75
C LYS A 31 -9.56 -16.60 9.13
N VAL A 32 -8.42 -16.66 8.44
CA VAL A 32 -7.96 -17.84 7.70
C VAL A 32 -6.98 -18.67 8.54
N GLN A 33 -6.94 -19.99 8.33
CA GLN A 33 -5.98 -20.87 9.00
C GLN A 33 -4.55 -20.68 8.47
N ASP A 34 -3.57 -20.54 9.37
CA ASP A 34 -2.16 -20.23 9.04
C ASP A 34 -1.50 -21.22 8.07
N SER A 35 -1.88 -22.49 8.10
CA SER A 35 -1.29 -23.54 7.26
C SER A 35 -1.94 -23.66 5.86
N SER A 36 -2.87 -22.77 5.51
CA SER A 36 -3.57 -22.82 4.23
C SER A 36 -2.80 -22.11 3.11
N ALA A 37 -2.95 -22.59 1.86
CA ALA A 37 -2.32 -21.95 0.70
C ALA A 37 -2.81 -20.50 0.48
N ILE A 38 -4.06 -20.21 0.84
CA ILE A 38 -4.63 -18.86 0.76
C ILE A 38 -4.02 -17.92 1.83
N ALA A 39 -3.63 -18.42 3.01
CA ALA A 39 -2.91 -17.62 3.99
C ALA A 39 -1.57 -17.13 3.42
N GLU A 40 -0.80 -18.01 2.75
CA GLU A 40 0.45 -17.61 2.09
C GLU A 40 0.22 -16.59 0.97
N LYS A 41 -0.87 -16.70 0.20
CA LYS A 41 -1.23 -15.72 -0.83
C LYS A 41 -1.55 -14.35 -0.20
N ILE A 42 -2.36 -14.33 0.86
CA ILE A 42 -2.71 -13.10 1.57
C ILE A 42 -1.45 -12.49 2.21
N ASP A 43 -0.58 -13.29 2.82
CA ASP A 43 0.68 -12.82 3.41
C ASP A 43 1.61 -12.18 2.36
N LYS A 44 1.69 -12.77 1.15
CA LYS A 44 2.41 -12.17 0.03
C LYS A 44 1.78 -10.84 -0.41
N GLU A 45 0.45 -10.77 -0.49
CA GLU A 45 -0.28 -9.55 -0.85
C GLU A 45 -0.06 -8.44 0.18
N ILE A 46 -0.13 -8.78 1.47
CA ILE A 46 0.18 -7.88 2.59
C ILE A 46 1.62 -7.35 2.44
N ALA A 47 2.60 -8.22 2.23
CA ALA A 47 3.99 -7.81 2.12
C ALA A 47 4.23 -6.88 0.91
N VAL A 48 3.60 -7.14 -0.23
CA VAL A 48 3.68 -6.27 -1.42
C VAL A 48 3.01 -4.92 -1.15
N THR A 49 1.83 -4.92 -0.52
CA THR A 49 1.08 -3.71 -0.18
C THR A 49 1.83 -2.85 0.84
N GLU A 50 2.39 -3.46 1.89
CA GLU A 50 3.22 -2.78 2.89
C GLU A 50 4.47 -2.17 2.26
N ALA A 51 5.12 -2.90 1.35
CA ALA A 51 6.25 -2.36 0.60
C ALA A 51 5.83 -1.15 -0.26
N GLY A 52 4.68 -1.20 -0.94
CA GLY A 52 4.15 -0.05 -1.69
C GLY A 52 3.94 1.17 -0.80
N ILE A 53 3.23 0.99 0.32
CA ILE A 53 2.94 2.05 1.30
C ILE A 53 4.23 2.62 1.88
N TYR A 54 5.20 1.79 2.23
CA TYR A 54 6.49 2.24 2.73
C TYR A 54 7.20 3.15 1.72
N GLY A 55 7.17 2.77 0.44
CA GLY A 55 7.78 3.56 -0.62
C GLY A 55 7.14 4.94 -0.77
N GLU A 56 5.80 4.97 -0.81
CA GLU A 56 5.04 6.22 -0.80
C GLU A 56 5.35 7.08 0.42
N ASP A 57 5.22 6.52 1.63
CA ASP A 57 5.45 7.25 2.87
C ASP A 57 6.90 7.78 2.97
N SER A 58 7.87 7.11 2.36
CA SER A 58 9.26 7.61 2.23
C SER A 58 9.35 8.85 1.34
N ILE A 59 8.64 8.87 0.20
CA ILE A 59 8.55 10.07 -0.66
C ILE A 59 7.87 11.21 0.09
N LEU A 60 6.76 10.93 0.78
CA LEU A 60 6.04 11.95 1.54
C LEU A 60 6.92 12.54 2.64
N PHE A 61 7.72 11.71 3.32
CA PHE A 61 8.69 12.15 4.30
C PHE A 61 9.68 13.15 3.70
N GLU A 62 10.30 12.83 2.55
CA GLU A 62 11.21 13.75 1.87
C GLU A 62 10.49 15.07 1.51
N LEU A 63 9.30 14.99 0.92
CA LEU A 63 8.52 16.17 0.53
C LEU A 63 8.22 17.08 1.72
N LYS A 64 7.77 16.53 2.86
CA LYS A 64 7.51 17.27 4.12
C LYS A 64 8.77 17.96 4.66
N ASN A 65 9.95 17.41 4.39
CA ASN A 65 11.24 17.94 4.84
C ASN A 65 12.03 18.68 3.74
N SER A 66 11.39 19.00 2.62
CA SER A 66 12.05 19.54 1.42
C SER A 66 12.65 20.94 1.61
N GLY A 67 12.09 21.73 2.52
CA GLY A 67 12.38 23.17 2.64
C GLY A 67 11.89 23.97 1.44
N LEU A 68 10.86 23.49 0.74
CA LEU A 68 10.24 24.13 -0.42
C LEU A 68 8.77 24.45 -0.13
N ASP A 69 8.27 25.51 -0.75
CA ASP A 69 6.82 25.74 -0.85
C ASP A 69 6.24 24.73 -1.84
N LEU A 70 5.46 23.76 -1.36
CA LEU A 70 4.90 22.69 -2.19
C LEU A 70 3.40 22.53 -1.92
N VAL A 71 2.67 22.11 -2.94
CA VAL A 71 1.32 21.56 -2.78
C VAL A 71 1.31 20.14 -3.31
N VAL A 72 0.93 19.18 -2.47
CA VAL A 72 1.01 17.75 -2.75
C VAL A 72 -0.39 17.16 -2.74
N ILE A 73 -0.73 16.42 -3.78
CA ILE A 73 -1.94 15.61 -3.86
C ILE A 73 -1.48 14.18 -4.02
N ARG A 74 -1.90 13.29 -3.10
CA ARG A 74 -1.58 11.87 -3.17
C ARG A 74 -2.68 11.11 -3.88
N ASP A 75 -2.29 10.04 -4.56
CA ASP A 75 -3.21 9.02 -5.06
C ASP A 75 -4.37 9.62 -5.89
N LEU A 76 -4.03 10.53 -6.80
CA LEU A 76 -4.99 11.28 -7.60
C LEU A 76 -5.51 10.39 -8.74
N PHE A 77 -6.78 10.02 -8.68
CA PHE A 77 -7.42 9.20 -9.72
C PHE A 77 -8.27 10.07 -10.64
N ILE A 78 -7.93 10.08 -11.93
CA ILE A 78 -8.59 10.92 -12.95
C ILE A 78 -9.00 10.08 -14.15
N LYS A 79 -10.04 10.54 -14.86
CA LYS A 79 -10.57 9.89 -16.06
C LYS A 79 -10.83 10.93 -17.15
N ALA A 80 -10.30 10.68 -18.34
CA ALA A 80 -10.55 11.47 -19.54
C ALA A 80 -11.93 11.11 -20.13
N GLU A 81 -12.47 12.01 -20.95
CA GLU A 81 -13.80 11.83 -21.58
C GLU A 81 -13.86 10.59 -22.49
N ASP A 82 -12.72 10.21 -23.08
CA ASP A 82 -12.62 9.02 -23.94
C ASP A 82 -12.50 7.69 -23.17
N GLY A 83 -12.59 7.76 -21.83
CA GLY A 83 -12.59 6.60 -20.95
C GLY A 83 -11.23 6.17 -20.43
N ARG A 84 -10.12 6.73 -20.94
CA ARG A 84 -8.78 6.49 -20.34
C ARG A 84 -8.74 7.01 -18.91
N SER A 85 -8.06 6.30 -18.02
CA SER A 85 -7.86 6.70 -16.64
C SER A 85 -6.39 6.67 -16.23
N ALA A 86 -6.07 7.41 -15.17
CA ALA A 86 -4.74 7.44 -14.57
C ALA A 86 -4.85 7.54 -13.05
N GLN A 87 -3.96 6.82 -12.37
CA GLN A 87 -3.74 6.93 -10.93
C GLN A 87 -2.33 7.50 -10.72
N ILE A 88 -2.25 8.70 -10.18
CA ILE A 88 -0.99 9.41 -9.98
C ILE A 88 -0.64 9.34 -8.49
N ASP A 89 0.42 8.61 -8.13
CA ASP A 89 0.82 8.42 -6.73
C ASP A 89 1.05 9.76 -6.02
N TYR A 90 1.75 10.69 -6.69
CA TYR A 90 1.99 12.04 -6.20
C TYR A 90 1.90 13.06 -7.33
N PHE A 91 0.96 13.98 -7.22
CA PHE A 91 0.96 15.22 -7.98
C PHE A 91 1.57 16.32 -7.11
N VAL A 92 2.79 16.75 -7.45
CA VAL A 92 3.51 17.78 -6.69
C VAL A 92 3.54 19.08 -7.46
N LYS A 93 2.92 20.12 -6.91
CA LYS A 93 3.12 21.49 -7.37
C LYS A 93 4.33 22.09 -6.69
N THR A 94 5.22 22.63 -7.50
CA THR A 94 6.33 23.48 -7.12
C THR A 94 6.05 24.91 -7.58
N PRO A 95 6.80 25.93 -7.12
CA PRO A 95 6.66 27.30 -7.61
C PRO A 95 6.82 27.39 -9.14
N TYR A 96 7.58 26.47 -9.73
CA TYR A 96 7.96 26.51 -11.14
C TYR A 96 7.11 25.60 -12.03
N GLY A 97 6.20 24.79 -11.48
CA GLY A 97 5.40 23.86 -12.27
C GLY A 97 5.05 22.61 -11.51
N ASN A 98 4.50 21.63 -12.22
CA ASN A 98 4.01 20.38 -11.68
C ASN A 98 4.98 19.24 -11.97
N VAL A 99 5.15 18.36 -11.00
CA VAL A 99 5.91 17.12 -11.11
C VAL A 99 4.99 15.98 -10.71
N LEU A 100 4.70 15.08 -11.65
CA LEU A 100 3.97 13.84 -11.42
C LEU A 100 5.00 12.76 -11.08
N ILE A 101 4.93 12.22 -9.87
CA ILE A 101 5.89 11.24 -9.38
C ILE A 101 5.20 9.88 -9.32
N GLU A 102 5.80 8.90 -9.99
CA GLU A 102 5.48 7.48 -9.85
C GLU A 102 6.42 6.87 -8.80
N CYS A 103 5.85 6.23 -7.78
CA CYS A 103 6.59 5.55 -6.72
C CYS A 103 6.83 4.09 -7.12
N LYS A 104 8.08 3.65 -7.10
CA LYS A 104 8.43 2.24 -7.29
C LYS A 104 9.31 1.74 -6.14
N ASN A 105 8.72 0.94 -5.25
CA ASN A 105 9.43 0.28 -4.15
C ASN A 105 9.89 -1.14 -4.51
N LEU A 106 10.72 -1.27 -5.55
CA LEU A 106 11.15 -2.58 -6.07
C LEU A 106 12.29 -3.18 -5.22
N PHE A 107 12.26 -4.48 -4.95
CA PHE A 107 13.40 -5.20 -4.36
C PHE A 107 14.38 -5.69 -5.44
N GLY A 108 15.69 -5.60 -5.19
CA GLY A 108 16.72 -6.00 -6.15
C GLY A 108 17.32 -4.82 -6.89
N ASN A 109 18.27 -5.13 -7.77
CA ASN A 109 18.95 -4.15 -8.61
C ASN A 109 18.16 -3.90 -9.88
N ILE A 110 18.12 -2.65 -10.31
CA ILE A 110 17.47 -2.21 -11.55
C ILE A 110 18.55 -1.81 -12.55
N GLU A 111 18.59 -2.50 -13.68
CA GLU A 111 19.39 -2.15 -14.85
C GLU A 111 18.47 -1.46 -15.88
N ILE A 112 18.92 -0.33 -16.42
CA ILE A 112 18.24 0.34 -17.54
C ILE A 112 19.21 0.37 -18.72
N ASN A 113 18.88 -0.37 -19.78
CA ASN A 113 19.76 -0.51 -20.93
C ASN A 113 19.59 0.65 -21.95
N ASN A 114 20.35 0.61 -23.04
CA ASN A 114 20.30 1.63 -24.09
C ASN A 114 19.00 1.67 -24.92
N ARG A 115 18.21 0.59 -24.87
CA ARG A 115 16.88 0.52 -25.47
C ARG A 115 15.80 1.11 -24.56
N GLY A 116 16.13 1.36 -23.29
CA GLY A 116 15.19 1.81 -22.27
C GLY A 116 14.47 0.66 -21.56
N ASP A 117 14.94 -0.58 -21.71
CA ASP A 117 14.36 -1.72 -21.00
C ASP A 117 14.72 -1.64 -19.51
N PHE A 118 13.72 -1.81 -18.64
CA PHE A 118 13.92 -1.94 -17.21
C PHE A 118 14.07 -3.42 -16.88
N ILE A 119 15.21 -3.77 -16.29
CA ILE A 119 15.54 -5.15 -15.95
C ILE A 119 15.83 -5.22 -14.47
N ARG A 120 15.12 -6.10 -13.76
CA ARG A 120 15.34 -6.34 -12.33
C ARG A 120 16.13 -7.62 -12.13
N SER A 121 17.08 -7.56 -11.21
CA SER A 121 17.88 -8.71 -10.80
C SER A 121 17.96 -8.82 -9.28
N PHE A 122 17.84 -10.04 -8.76
CA PHE A 122 17.89 -10.29 -7.32
C PHE A 122 18.23 -11.75 -7.02
N GLU A 123 18.74 -12.01 -5.82
CA GLU A 123 18.95 -13.34 -5.30
C GLU A 123 17.87 -13.69 -4.27
N TYR A 124 17.31 -14.89 -4.38
CA TYR A 124 16.35 -15.41 -3.43
C TYR A 124 16.57 -16.89 -3.20
N LYS A 125 16.79 -17.30 -1.94
CA LYS A 125 17.07 -18.69 -1.54
C LYS A 125 18.19 -19.35 -2.36
N GLY A 126 19.30 -18.62 -2.58
CA GLY A 126 20.46 -19.11 -3.33
C GLY A 126 20.26 -19.21 -4.85
N ARG A 127 19.14 -18.70 -5.38
CA ARG A 127 18.87 -18.64 -6.82
C ARG A 127 18.89 -17.20 -7.31
N TYR A 128 19.51 -16.99 -8.46
CA TYR A 128 19.55 -15.70 -9.14
C TYR A 128 18.39 -15.56 -10.12
N TYR A 129 17.71 -14.43 -10.07
CA TYR A 129 16.59 -14.07 -10.94
C TYR A 129 16.95 -12.82 -11.75
N LYS A 130 16.61 -12.82 -13.04
CA LYS A 130 16.72 -11.66 -13.94
C LYS A 130 15.46 -11.59 -14.80
N GLU A 131 14.72 -10.51 -14.70
CA GLU A 131 13.42 -10.33 -15.35
C GLU A 131 13.26 -8.92 -15.92
N GLY A 132 12.50 -8.80 -17.02
CA GLY A 132 12.08 -7.51 -17.55
C GLY A 132 10.89 -6.95 -16.79
N ILE A 133 10.82 -5.62 -16.66
CA ILE A 133 9.71 -4.90 -16.03
C ILE A 133 9.15 -3.90 -17.04
N TYR A 134 7.82 -3.74 -17.03
CA TYR A 134 7.18 -2.68 -17.78
C TYR A 134 7.74 -1.31 -17.39
N SER A 135 8.03 -0.47 -18.38
CA SER A 135 8.68 0.84 -18.16
C SER A 135 7.82 1.73 -17.25
N PRO A 136 8.27 2.06 -16.03
CA PRO A 136 7.57 2.98 -15.14
C PRO A 136 7.56 4.40 -15.70
N ILE A 137 8.53 4.74 -16.57
CA ILE A 137 8.54 6.01 -17.29
C ILE A 137 7.34 6.08 -18.23
N THR A 138 7.16 5.06 -19.06
CA THR A 138 6.05 5.02 -20.03
C THR A 138 4.70 4.97 -19.33
N GLN A 139 4.62 4.27 -18.18
CA GLN A 139 3.43 4.31 -17.33
C GLN A 139 3.10 5.75 -16.89
N ASN A 140 4.08 6.46 -16.34
CA ASN A 140 3.87 7.81 -15.81
C ASN A 140 3.63 8.86 -16.93
N GLU A 141 4.25 8.70 -18.10
CA GLU A 141 3.96 9.53 -19.28
C GLU A 141 2.51 9.39 -19.75
N ARG A 142 1.96 8.16 -19.73
CA ARG A 142 0.54 7.94 -20.02
C ARG A 142 -0.36 8.63 -19.00
N HIS A 143 0.03 8.63 -17.72
CA HIS A 143 -0.71 9.37 -16.70
C HIS A 143 -0.71 10.87 -16.98
N LEU A 144 0.42 11.43 -17.41
CA LEU A 144 0.54 12.84 -17.78
C LEU A 144 -0.36 13.20 -18.98
N ASP A 145 -0.46 12.32 -19.98
CA ASP A 145 -1.33 12.54 -21.13
C ASP A 145 -2.81 12.49 -20.73
N VAL A 146 -3.23 11.56 -19.87
CA VAL A 146 -4.60 11.57 -19.30
C VAL A 146 -4.85 12.87 -18.53
N TYR A 147 -3.90 13.31 -17.71
CA TYR A 147 -4.00 14.59 -17.00
C TYR A 147 -4.14 15.77 -17.96
N LYS A 148 -3.36 15.80 -19.05
CA LYS A 148 -3.45 16.84 -20.07
C LYS A 148 -4.86 16.93 -20.65
N ASP A 149 -5.45 15.79 -20.95
CA ASP A 149 -6.80 15.72 -21.52
C ASP A 149 -7.85 16.16 -20.51
N CYS A 150 -7.83 15.64 -19.27
CA CYS A 150 -8.69 16.08 -18.18
C CYS A 150 -8.58 17.59 -17.92
N TRP A 151 -7.37 18.13 -17.93
CA TRP A 151 -7.10 19.55 -17.74
C TRP A 151 -7.59 20.40 -18.93
N ALA A 152 -7.55 19.86 -20.15
CA ALA A 152 -8.03 20.53 -21.35
C ALA A 152 -9.56 20.49 -21.50
N ASN A 153 -10.26 19.65 -20.74
CA ASN A 153 -11.71 19.58 -20.75
C ASN A 153 -12.32 20.96 -20.45
N ASN A 154 -13.41 21.28 -21.16
CA ASN A 154 -14.12 22.56 -21.09
C ASN A 154 -13.31 23.81 -21.51
N LYS A 155 -12.08 23.66 -22.02
CA LYS A 155 -11.32 24.76 -22.63
C LYS A 155 -11.71 24.96 -24.09
N ASN A 156 -11.83 26.21 -24.52
CA ASN A 156 -12.05 26.53 -25.92
C ASN A 156 -10.84 26.10 -26.79
N LEU A 157 -11.08 25.91 -28.09
CA LEU A 157 -10.09 25.38 -29.04
C LEU A 157 -8.79 26.20 -29.07
N VAL A 158 -8.89 27.53 -29.00
CA VAL A 158 -7.74 28.44 -28.98
C VAL A 158 -6.87 28.21 -27.73
N THR A 159 -7.50 28.07 -26.56
CA THR A 159 -6.79 27.79 -25.30
C THR A 159 -6.16 26.40 -25.31
N LYS A 160 -6.83 25.40 -25.90
CA LYS A 160 -6.26 24.06 -26.09
C LYS A 160 -5.00 24.10 -26.94
N LEU A 161 -4.98 24.87 -28.03
CA LEU A 161 -3.81 25.02 -28.91
C LEU A 161 -2.66 25.75 -28.23
N ILE A 162 -2.91 26.94 -27.68
CA ILE A 162 -1.87 27.78 -27.07
C ILE A 162 -1.27 27.10 -25.85
N VAL A 163 -2.12 26.64 -24.93
CA VAL A 163 -1.61 26.10 -23.67
C VAL A 163 -1.17 24.64 -23.82
N GLY A 164 -1.71 23.91 -24.80
CA GLY A 164 -1.21 22.58 -25.17
C GLY A 164 0.23 22.61 -25.64
N HIS A 165 0.68 23.71 -26.27
CA HIS A 165 2.07 23.89 -26.69
C HIS A 165 3.04 23.92 -25.51
N TYR A 166 2.71 24.68 -24.47
CA TYR A 166 3.56 24.86 -23.28
C TYR A 166 3.31 23.83 -22.17
N PHE A 167 2.31 22.96 -22.31
CA PHE A 167 1.90 22.05 -21.24
C PHE A 167 3.06 21.21 -20.70
N TYR A 168 3.88 20.64 -21.57
CA TYR A 168 4.99 19.78 -21.19
C TYR A 168 6.19 20.54 -20.61
N ASP A 169 6.24 21.86 -20.75
CA ASP A 169 7.29 22.69 -20.14
C ASP A 169 7.05 22.82 -18.63
N TYR A 170 5.78 22.97 -18.25
CA TYR A 170 5.35 23.15 -16.85
C TYR A 170 4.89 21.88 -16.16
N ASN A 171 4.80 20.74 -16.87
CA ASN A 171 4.40 19.47 -16.28
C ASN A 171 5.43 18.39 -16.63
N LYS A 172 6.17 17.92 -15.62
CA LYS A 172 7.20 16.88 -15.76
C LYS A 172 6.77 15.61 -15.06
N THR A 173 7.28 14.48 -15.53
CA THR A 173 7.12 13.16 -14.91
C THR A 173 8.46 12.65 -14.44
N ILE A 174 8.47 12.01 -13.26
CA ILE A 174 9.63 11.26 -12.76
C ILE A 174 9.18 9.96 -12.11
N VAL A 175 10.07 8.98 -12.11
CA VAL A 175 9.96 7.73 -11.36
C VAL A 175 10.92 7.84 -10.18
N VAL A 176 10.39 7.66 -8.98
CA VAL A 176 11.19 7.62 -7.76
C VAL A 176 11.28 6.19 -7.26
N LEU A 177 12.51 5.68 -7.23
CA LEU A 177 12.84 4.40 -6.64
C LEU A 177 12.96 4.58 -5.12
N ALA A 178 11.93 4.14 -4.40
CA ALA A 178 11.76 4.42 -2.98
C ALA A 178 12.50 3.45 -2.07
N ASN A 179 12.87 2.27 -2.57
CA ASN A 179 13.61 1.29 -1.78
C ASN A 179 15.09 1.71 -1.69
N PRO A 180 15.61 2.05 -0.50
CA PRO A 180 16.99 2.53 -0.36
C PRO A 180 18.03 1.45 -0.71
N LYS A 181 17.63 0.17 -0.68
CA LYS A 181 18.47 -0.98 -1.01
C LYS A 181 18.57 -1.23 -2.52
N THR A 182 17.76 -0.56 -3.33
CA THR A 182 17.81 -0.68 -4.79
C THR A 182 19.06 0.01 -5.32
N VAL A 183 19.87 -0.76 -6.05
CA VAL A 183 20.96 -0.22 -6.87
C VAL A 183 20.43 0.00 -8.27
N VAL A 184 20.71 1.17 -8.83
CA VAL A 184 20.34 1.52 -10.21
C VAL A 184 21.61 1.50 -11.06
N ASN A 185 21.60 0.69 -12.10
CA ASN A 185 22.62 0.70 -13.14
C ASN A 185 22.00 1.20 -14.44
N ASP A 186 22.18 2.49 -14.68
CA ASP A 186 21.68 3.18 -15.87
C ASP A 186 22.82 3.60 -16.79
N LYS A 187 24.04 3.04 -16.64
CA LYS A 187 25.26 3.48 -17.35
C LYS A 187 25.02 3.71 -18.85
N TYR A 188 24.30 2.78 -19.47
CA TYR A 188 23.99 2.78 -20.91
C TYR A 188 22.64 3.41 -21.27
N ALA A 189 21.83 3.82 -20.30
CA ALA A 189 20.57 4.50 -20.54
C ALA A 189 20.80 5.87 -21.19
N LYS A 190 19.85 6.29 -22.03
CA LYS A 190 19.84 7.62 -22.65
C LYS A 190 19.70 8.70 -21.58
N LYS A 191 20.23 9.90 -21.85
CA LYS A 191 20.16 11.05 -20.93
C LYS A 191 18.73 11.35 -20.46
N GLU A 192 17.77 11.36 -21.39
CA GLU A 192 16.34 11.59 -21.12
C GLU A 192 15.72 10.56 -20.15
N VAL A 193 16.26 9.34 -20.11
CA VAL A 193 15.81 8.27 -19.21
C VAL A 193 16.42 8.46 -17.83
N LYS A 194 17.71 8.80 -17.75
CA LYS A 194 18.43 9.10 -16.50
C LYS A 194 17.81 10.27 -15.74
N GLU A 195 17.36 11.30 -16.47
CA GLU A 195 16.72 12.48 -15.87
C GLU A 195 15.32 12.17 -15.30
N LYS A 196 14.69 11.08 -15.74
CA LYS A 196 13.35 10.67 -15.31
C LYS A 196 13.35 9.62 -14.21
N VAL A 197 14.46 8.96 -13.90
CA VAL A 197 14.52 7.92 -12.86
C VAL A 197 15.52 8.34 -11.81
N ILE A 198 15.02 8.57 -10.60
CA ILE A 198 15.85 8.98 -9.48
C ILE A 198 15.61 8.06 -8.28
N ARG A 199 16.57 8.02 -7.37
CA ARG A 199 16.32 7.46 -6.04
C ARG A 199 15.66 8.49 -5.14
N VAL A 200 14.96 8.00 -4.10
CA VAL A 200 14.22 8.87 -3.17
C VAL A 200 15.10 9.94 -2.50
N ASP A 201 16.35 9.63 -2.19
CA ASP A 201 17.34 10.56 -1.61
C ASP A 201 17.74 11.71 -2.55
N GLN A 202 17.47 11.57 -3.85
CA GLN A 202 17.76 12.59 -4.86
C GLN A 202 16.56 13.52 -5.14
N LEU A 203 15.37 13.18 -4.61
CA LEU A 203 14.11 13.86 -4.92
C LEU A 203 14.17 15.36 -4.62
N ILE A 204 14.65 15.74 -3.44
CA ILE A 204 14.65 17.15 -3.03
C ILE A 204 15.63 17.96 -3.87
N ASN A 205 16.77 17.39 -4.25
CA ASN A 205 17.69 18.04 -5.17
C ASN A 205 17.08 18.21 -6.56
N TYR A 206 16.37 17.20 -7.07
CA TYR A 206 15.63 17.30 -8.32
C TYR A 206 14.61 18.45 -8.28
N LEU A 207 13.75 18.51 -7.26
CA LEU A 207 12.73 19.55 -7.13
C LEU A 207 13.34 20.96 -6.95
N LYS A 208 14.47 21.07 -6.26
CA LYS A 208 15.20 22.35 -6.14
C LYS A 208 15.74 22.85 -7.48
N ASN A 209 16.19 21.95 -8.33
CA ASN A 209 16.74 22.26 -9.65
C ASN A 209 15.68 22.39 -10.75
N PHE A 210 14.46 21.91 -10.52
CA PHE A 210 13.35 22.13 -11.43
C PHE A 210 12.93 23.62 -11.42
N LYS A 211 13.14 24.27 -12.56
CA LYS A 211 12.83 25.68 -12.82
C LYS A 211 12.19 25.82 -14.18
N THR A 212 11.26 26.76 -14.29
CA THR A 212 10.67 27.25 -15.54
C THR A 212 10.66 28.78 -15.48
N ASP A 213 10.21 29.41 -16.56
CA ASP A 213 10.20 30.87 -16.70
C ASP A 213 9.13 31.56 -15.82
N SER A 214 8.27 30.77 -15.15
CA SER A 214 7.23 31.28 -14.26
C SER A 214 7.46 30.83 -12.82
N LYS A 215 7.19 31.72 -11.86
CA LYS A 215 7.26 31.44 -10.43
C LYS A 215 5.94 31.81 -9.73
N ASN A 216 5.23 30.80 -9.26
CA ASN A 216 3.99 30.93 -8.51
C ASN A 216 4.28 31.07 -7.01
N ASN A 217 3.42 31.81 -6.31
CA ASN A 217 3.39 31.84 -4.85
C ASN A 217 2.52 30.71 -4.29
N LEU A 218 2.68 30.40 -3.00
CA LEU A 218 1.98 29.31 -2.34
C LEU A 218 0.45 29.41 -2.42
N LYS A 219 -0.11 30.62 -2.30
CA LYS A 219 -1.56 30.84 -2.38
C LYS A 219 -2.10 30.43 -3.76
N ALA A 220 -1.47 30.90 -4.83
CA ALA A 220 -1.84 30.53 -6.20
C ALA A 220 -1.66 29.03 -6.46
N MET A 221 -0.60 28.43 -5.90
CA MET A 221 -0.39 26.99 -5.98
C MET A 221 -1.53 26.23 -5.29
N ARG A 222 -1.94 26.61 -4.09
CA ARG A 222 -3.07 26.00 -3.36
C ARG A 222 -4.35 26.05 -4.19
N GLU A 223 -4.75 27.24 -4.65
CA GLU A 223 -5.97 27.42 -5.46
C GLU A 223 -5.96 26.59 -6.75
N SER A 224 -4.79 26.44 -7.38
CA SER A 224 -4.66 25.56 -8.55
C SER A 224 -4.61 24.07 -8.19
N GLY A 225 -4.10 23.71 -7.02
CA GLY A 225 -4.09 22.36 -6.49
C GLY A 225 -5.50 21.87 -6.18
N GLU A 226 -6.33 22.71 -5.55
CA GLU A 226 -7.74 22.41 -5.28
C GLU A 226 -8.53 22.14 -6.57
N ARG A 227 -8.26 22.91 -7.64
CA ARG A 227 -8.87 22.66 -8.96
C ARG A 227 -8.46 21.32 -9.58
N ILE A 228 -7.24 20.85 -9.30
CA ILE A 228 -6.75 19.55 -9.76
C ILE A 228 -7.36 18.44 -8.89
N LEU A 229 -7.41 18.63 -7.57
CA LEU A 229 -8.06 17.70 -6.65
C LEU A 229 -9.55 17.54 -6.98
N ALA A 230 -10.23 18.58 -7.43
CA ALA A 230 -11.62 18.51 -7.88
C ALA A 230 -11.85 17.59 -9.11
N MET A 231 -10.78 17.21 -9.83
CA MET A 231 -10.85 16.21 -10.91
C MET A 231 -10.80 14.77 -10.37
N ASN A 232 -10.44 14.58 -9.09
CA ASN A 232 -10.33 13.28 -8.46
C ASN A 232 -11.68 12.56 -8.45
N ILE A 233 -11.67 11.29 -8.80
CA ILE A 233 -12.82 10.41 -8.73
C ILE A 233 -12.59 9.46 -7.54
N ASP A 234 -13.44 9.56 -6.51
CA ASP A 234 -13.31 8.75 -5.30
C ASP A 234 -13.86 7.32 -5.44
N ASP A 235 -14.70 7.06 -6.44
CA ASP A 235 -15.32 5.75 -6.66
C ASP A 235 -14.39 4.84 -7.49
N ARG A 236 -13.75 3.87 -6.81
CA ARG A 236 -12.79 2.94 -7.43
C ARG A 236 -13.29 1.49 -7.37
N ASP A 237 -13.51 0.91 -8.55
CA ASP A 237 -13.72 -0.54 -8.72
C ASP A 237 -12.42 -1.39 -8.54
N SER A 238 -11.24 -0.77 -8.61
CA SER A 238 -9.95 -1.48 -8.77
C SER A 238 -9.50 -2.30 -7.54
N TYR A 239 -9.46 -1.69 -6.36
CA TYR A 239 -9.06 -2.38 -5.12
C TYR A 239 -10.16 -3.30 -4.60
N SER A 240 -11.44 -2.93 -4.81
CA SER A 240 -12.57 -3.80 -4.49
C SER A 240 -12.41 -5.12 -5.23
N LYS A 241 -12.19 -5.11 -6.54
CA LYS A 241 -12.17 -6.35 -7.32
C LYS A 241 -11.09 -7.35 -6.87
N ARG A 242 -9.85 -6.89 -6.64
CA ARG A 242 -8.76 -7.79 -6.18
C ARG A 242 -9.01 -8.28 -4.76
N TYR A 243 -9.54 -7.42 -3.88
CA TYR A 243 -9.97 -7.83 -2.56
C TYR A 243 -11.10 -8.86 -2.63
N ASP A 244 -12.12 -8.61 -3.46
CA ASP A 244 -13.32 -9.43 -3.62
C ASP A 244 -12.95 -10.83 -4.15
N GLU A 245 -12.01 -10.91 -5.10
CA GLU A 245 -11.45 -12.17 -5.59
C GLU A 245 -10.73 -12.95 -4.48
N LEU A 246 -9.87 -12.28 -3.70
CA LEU A 246 -9.16 -12.87 -2.56
C LEU A 246 -10.12 -13.29 -1.45
N GLU A 247 -11.14 -12.49 -1.16
CA GLU A 247 -12.14 -12.77 -0.15
C GLU A 247 -13.04 -13.94 -0.57
N ALA A 248 -13.43 -13.99 -1.85
CA ALA A 248 -14.19 -15.10 -2.41
C ALA A 248 -13.40 -16.42 -2.33
N GLU A 249 -12.10 -16.40 -2.64
CA GLU A 249 -11.23 -17.57 -2.45
C GLU A 249 -11.10 -17.92 -0.96
N ALA A 250 -10.85 -16.93 -0.11
CA ALA A 250 -10.68 -17.12 1.33
C ALA A 250 -11.93 -17.67 2.02
N LYS A 251 -13.14 -17.35 1.52
CA LYS A 251 -14.42 -17.91 2.03
C LYS A 251 -14.43 -19.44 2.08
N GLN A 252 -13.69 -20.11 1.19
CA GLN A 252 -13.55 -21.57 1.17
C GLN A 252 -12.67 -22.13 2.29
N TYR A 253 -11.87 -21.26 2.93
CA TYR A 253 -10.89 -21.59 3.97
C TYR A 253 -11.17 -20.84 5.28
N LEU A 254 -12.27 -20.10 5.33
CA LEU A 254 -12.74 -19.50 6.57
C LEU A 254 -12.99 -20.65 7.52
N LYS A 255 -12.46 -20.51 8.73
CA LYS A 255 -12.91 -21.35 9.82
C LYS A 255 -14.42 -21.10 9.90
N GLU A 256 -15.24 -22.13 9.66
CA GLU A 256 -16.56 -22.12 10.29
C GLU A 256 -16.31 -21.73 11.75
N PRO A 257 -17.10 -20.83 12.35
CA PRO A 257 -17.01 -20.67 13.78
C PRO A 257 -17.05 -22.09 14.33
N GLU A 258 -16.01 -22.52 15.05
CA GLU A 258 -16.11 -23.73 15.84
C GLU A 258 -17.26 -23.43 16.78
N VAL A 259 -18.47 -23.80 16.38
CA VAL A 259 -19.54 -24.15 17.27
C VAL A 259 -18.92 -25.34 17.96
N ILE A 260 -18.18 -25.07 19.04
CA ILE A 260 -17.93 -26.05 20.06
C ILE A 260 -19.33 -26.59 20.28
N PRO A 261 -19.63 -27.84 19.89
CA PRO A 261 -20.92 -28.40 20.21
C PRO A 261 -20.98 -28.19 21.70
N VAL A 262 -21.98 -27.44 22.18
CA VAL A 262 -22.30 -27.40 23.59
C VAL A 262 -22.67 -28.84 23.89
N SER A 263 -21.64 -29.64 24.18
CA SER A 263 -21.73 -31.06 24.33
C SER A 263 -22.44 -31.19 25.66
N LYS A 264 -23.76 -31.37 25.56
CA LYS A 264 -24.70 -31.67 26.64
C LYS A 264 -24.21 -31.10 27.97
N THR A 265 -24.61 -29.87 28.28
CA THR A 265 -24.54 -29.39 29.65
C THR A 265 -25.25 -30.40 30.53
N ASN A 266 -24.48 -31.28 31.16
CA ASN A 266 -24.96 -32.05 32.29
C ASN A 266 -25.30 -31.00 33.33
N GLU A 267 -26.59 -30.87 33.65
CA GLU A 267 -27.12 -29.87 34.59
C GLU A 267 -26.51 -30.03 35.99
N ASN A 268 -25.83 -31.16 36.26
CA ASN A 268 -25.08 -31.47 37.48
C ASN A 268 -23.55 -31.34 37.35
N ALA A 269 -23.03 -30.42 36.53
CA ALA A 269 -21.59 -30.17 36.46
C ALA A 269 -21.06 -29.60 37.80
N PRO A 270 -20.08 -30.25 38.47
CA PRO A 270 -19.59 -29.81 39.77
C PRO A 270 -18.91 -28.43 39.68
N ILE A 271 -18.95 -27.67 40.78
CA ILE A 271 -18.36 -26.32 40.86
C ILE A 271 -16.88 -26.43 41.22
N CYS A 272 -16.05 -25.63 40.56
CA CYS A 272 -14.62 -25.55 40.83
C CYS A 272 -14.35 -24.87 42.19
N PRO A 273 -13.68 -25.55 43.15
CA PRO A 273 -13.41 -24.99 44.47
C PRO A 273 -12.39 -23.85 44.45
N ARG A 274 -11.66 -23.66 43.34
CA ARG A 274 -10.65 -22.60 43.20
C ARG A 274 -11.21 -21.27 42.72
N CYS A 275 -12.25 -21.26 41.89
CA CYS A 275 -12.71 -20.03 41.25
C CYS A 275 -14.24 -19.93 41.07
N GLY A 276 -15.01 -20.89 41.57
CA GLY A 276 -16.47 -20.92 41.43
C GLY A 276 -16.99 -21.20 40.01
N GLY A 277 -16.12 -21.43 39.03
CA GLY A 277 -16.52 -21.78 37.66
C GLY A 277 -17.01 -23.22 37.54
N LYS A 278 -17.71 -23.57 36.45
CA LYS A 278 -18.18 -24.95 36.22
C LYS A 278 -17.00 -25.87 35.87
N LEU A 279 -17.05 -27.12 36.32
CA LEU A 279 -16.13 -28.17 35.87
C LEU A 279 -16.72 -28.90 34.66
N LEU A 280 -15.92 -29.01 33.60
CA LEU A 280 -16.30 -29.68 32.35
C LEU A 280 -15.55 -31.00 32.25
N LEU A 281 -16.24 -32.05 31.80
CA LEU A 281 -15.61 -33.34 31.54
C LEU A 281 -14.70 -33.23 30.30
N ARG A 282 -13.43 -33.61 30.44
CA ARG A 282 -12.41 -33.54 29.40
C ARG A 282 -11.67 -34.87 29.32
N THR A 283 -11.21 -35.22 28.12
CA THR A 283 -10.35 -36.38 27.89
C THR A 283 -8.91 -35.92 27.73
N ALA A 284 -7.97 -36.56 28.42
CA ALA A 284 -6.55 -36.26 28.30
C ALA A 284 -6.05 -36.59 26.87
N LYS A 285 -5.45 -35.59 26.21
CA LYS A 285 -4.95 -35.70 24.82
C LYS A 285 -3.43 -35.97 24.73
N LYS A 286 -2.69 -35.82 25.83
CA LYS A 286 -1.21 -35.96 25.86
C LYS A 286 -0.74 -36.53 27.22
N GLY A 287 0.38 -37.27 27.22
CA GLY A 287 0.99 -37.85 28.42
C GLY A 287 0.55 -39.29 28.75
N GLY A 288 0.99 -39.83 29.90
CA GLY A 288 0.70 -41.23 30.30
C GLY A 288 -0.76 -41.55 30.65
N ASN A 289 -1.65 -40.55 30.64
CA ASN A 289 -3.08 -40.69 30.93
C ASN A 289 -3.97 -40.46 29.70
N VAL A 290 -3.41 -40.50 28.48
CA VAL A 290 -4.18 -40.30 27.25
C VAL A 290 -5.39 -41.23 27.20
N GLY A 291 -6.55 -40.66 26.87
CA GLY A 291 -7.82 -41.39 26.85
C GLY A 291 -8.58 -41.40 28.18
N ASN A 292 -7.93 -41.13 29.32
CA ASN A 292 -8.64 -41.00 30.59
C ASN A 292 -9.43 -39.69 30.66
N GLN A 293 -10.60 -39.75 31.28
CA GLN A 293 -11.47 -38.59 31.50
C GLN A 293 -11.22 -37.95 32.88
N PHE A 294 -11.28 -36.63 32.93
CA PHE A 294 -11.16 -35.83 34.15
C PHE A 294 -12.04 -34.58 34.05
N TYR A 295 -12.40 -34.00 35.18
CA TYR A 295 -13.07 -32.70 35.25
C TYR A 295 -12.02 -31.58 35.21
N GLY A 296 -12.16 -30.64 34.26
CA GLY A 296 -11.31 -29.45 34.17
C GLY A 296 -12.12 -28.16 34.24
N CYS A 297 -11.59 -27.13 34.89
CA CYS A 297 -12.29 -25.85 35.02
C CYS A 297 -12.61 -25.20 33.67
N SER A 298 -13.83 -24.66 33.53
CA SER A 298 -14.27 -23.89 32.36
C SER A 298 -13.42 -22.64 32.12
N ASN A 299 -12.83 -22.08 33.18
CA ASN A 299 -12.05 -20.83 33.13
C ASN A 299 -10.55 -21.05 32.79
N TYR A 300 -10.17 -22.23 32.30
CA TYR A 300 -8.82 -22.45 31.76
C TYR A 300 -8.54 -21.47 30.59
N PRO A 301 -7.34 -20.86 30.49
CA PRO A 301 -6.12 -21.12 31.25
C PRO A 301 -5.98 -20.38 32.58
N LYS A 302 -6.91 -19.47 32.90
CA LYS A 302 -6.88 -18.63 34.11
C LYS A 302 -7.07 -19.45 35.40
N CYS A 303 -7.86 -20.51 35.34
CA CYS A 303 -7.97 -21.51 36.42
C CYS A 303 -7.59 -22.90 35.89
N ARG A 304 -6.54 -23.49 36.46
CA ARG A 304 -5.99 -24.80 36.05
C ARG A 304 -6.40 -25.95 36.98
N TYR A 305 -7.49 -25.79 37.73
CA TYR A 305 -8.00 -26.86 38.59
C TYR A 305 -8.48 -28.05 37.74
N ILE A 306 -8.10 -29.25 38.19
CA ILE A 306 -8.55 -30.53 37.64
C ILE A 306 -9.02 -31.45 38.78
N GLN A 307 -9.95 -32.34 38.47
CA GLN A 307 -10.40 -33.38 39.38
C GLN A 307 -10.51 -34.69 38.59
N ASN A 308 -9.79 -35.72 39.03
CA ASN A 308 -9.85 -37.03 38.40
C ASN A 308 -11.16 -37.71 38.76
N LEU A 309 -11.72 -38.49 37.85
CA LEU A 309 -12.81 -39.40 38.16
C LEU A 309 -12.21 -40.59 38.92
N GLU A 310 -12.67 -40.85 40.14
CA GLU A 310 -12.26 -42.07 40.85
C GLU A 310 -12.73 -43.29 40.06
N LYS A 311 -11.83 -44.27 39.86
CA LYS A 311 -12.24 -45.58 39.33
C LYS A 311 -13.04 -46.27 40.42
N SER A 312 -14.34 -46.49 40.20
CA SER A 312 -15.08 -47.43 41.03
C SER A 312 -14.41 -48.79 40.89
N LEU A 313 -13.82 -49.30 41.97
CA LEU A 313 -13.42 -50.68 42.10
C LEU A 313 -14.69 -51.53 41.98
N ALA A 314 -14.92 -52.10 40.81
CA ALA A 314 -15.87 -53.20 40.66
C ALA A 314 -15.16 -54.45 41.22
N ASN A 315 -15.60 -54.89 42.40
CA ASN A 315 -15.50 -56.28 42.83
C ASN A 315 -16.44 -57.14 41.99
#